data_AF-A0A2D5VPA3-F1
#
_entry.id   AF-A0A2D5VPA3-F1
#
_cell.length_a   1.000
_cell.length_b   1.000
_cell.length_c   1.000
_cell.angle_alpha   90.00
_cell.angle_beta   90.00
_cell.angle_gamma   90.00
#
_symmetry.space_group_name_H-M   'P 1'
#
loop_
_entity.id
_entity.type
_entity.pdbx_description
1 polymer ?
#
loop_
_entity_poly.entity_id
_entity_poly.type
_entity_poly.pdbx_seq_one_letter_code
_entity_poly.pdbx_strand_id
1 'polypeptide(L)'
;MRGSKKDKKGTVTKEGIVVGRDKKVVVPKEVEKLAKLWCTDKEIAEWFGIDANTLKYNFSDNLLKGRGATKQSLRKAQLKNALEGNTVMQIWLGKQMLGQSDQPVRDEDRNILPWNDDLDL
;
A
#
# COMPACT_ATOMS: atom_id res chain seq x y z
N MET A 1 45.36 23.93 1.16
CA MET A 1 44.80 22.68 1.73
C MET A 1 43.60 23.03 2.61
N ARG A 2 42.37 22.66 2.23
CA ARG A 2 41.20 22.81 3.11
C ARG A 2 41.19 21.63 4.08
N GLY A 3 41.37 21.88 5.37
CA GLY A 3 41.33 20.83 6.40
C GLY A 3 39.95 20.17 6.47
N SER A 4 39.93 18.84 6.51
CA SER A 4 38.70 18.06 6.69
C SER A 4 38.06 18.38 8.05
N LYS A 5 36.80 18.82 8.05
CA LYS A 5 36.03 19.02 9.29
C LYS A 5 35.83 17.66 9.95
N LYS A 6 36.37 17.48 11.17
CA LYS A 6 36.11 16.28 11.98
C LYS A 6 34.62 16.16 12.28
N ASP A 7 34.06 14.97 12.10
CA ASP A 7 32.66 14.68 12.39
C ASP A 7 32.36 14.85 13.89
N LYS A 8 31.31 15.62 14.20
CA LYS A 8 30.81 15.77 15.57
C LYS A 8 29.88 14.59 15.87
N LYS A 9 30.22 13.80 16.89
CA LYS A 9 29.37 12.68 17.36
C LYS A 9 28.39 13.19 18.42
N GLY A 10 27.15 12.70 18.37
CA GLY A 10 26.12 12.94 19.37
C GLY A 10 25.25 11.70 19.57
N THR A 11 24.59 11.59 20.72
CA THR A 11 23.73 10.44 21.08
C THR A 11 22.26 10.85 21.01
N VAL A 12 21.40 9.98 20.45
CA VAL A 12 19.95 10.18 20.41
C VAL A 12 19.26 9.09 21.21
N THR A 13 18.51 9.48 22.25
CA THR A 13 17.68 8.56 23.03
C THR A 13 16.28 8.49 22.41
N LYS A 14 15.73 7.28 22.24
CA LYS A 14 14.38 7.05 21.74
C LYS A 14 13.64 6.08 22.65
N GLU A 15 12.36 6.36 22.89
CA GLU A 15 11.46 5.48 23.62
C GLU A 15 10.82 4.46 22.67
N GLY A 16 10.62 3.22 23.15
CA GLY A 16 10.05 2.13 22.37
C GLY A 16 9.31 1.12 23.24
N ILE A 17 8.58 0.23 22.57
CA ILE A 17 7.86 -0.86 23.22
C ILE A 17 8.80 -2.05 23.33
N VAL A 18 8.84 -2.67 24.51
CA VAL A 18 9.60 -3.89 24.76
C VAL A 18 8.79 -5.08 24.26
N VAL A 19 9.35 -5.87 23.35
CA VAL A 19 8.66 -7.01 22.72
C VAL A 19 9.49 -8.29 22.79
N GLY A 20 8.78 -9.42 22.77
CA GLY A 20 9.36 -10.75 22.74
C GLY A 20 10.04 -11.18 24.05
N ARG A 21 10.42 -12.45 24.10
CA ARG A 21 11.15 -13.02 25.25
C ARG A 21 12.52 -12.38 25.45
N ASP A 22 13.14 -11.96 24.35
CA ASP A 22 14.47 -11.31 24.34
C ASP A 22 14.41 -9.82 24.71
N LYS A 23 13.24 -9.29 25.04
CA LYS A 23 13.01 -7.91 25.51
C LYS A 23 13.59 -6.85 24.55
N LYS A 24 13.40 -7.04 23.24
CA LYS A 24 13.86 -6.08 22.23
C LYS A 24 13.03 -4.82 22.30
N VAL A 25 13.69 -3.66 22.26
CA VAL A 25 13.03 -2.35 22.27
C VAL A 25 12.79 -1.91 20.82
N VAL A 26 11.53 -1.82 20.42
CA VAL A 26 11.14 -1.41 19.06
C VAL A 26 10.39 -0.09 19.13
N VAL A 27 10.85 0.89 18.36
CA VAL A 27 10.23 2.22 18.32
C VAL A 27 9.03 2.19 17.38
N PRO A 28 7.78 2.37 17.88
CA PRO A 28 6.58 2.23 17.04
C PRO A 28 6.55 3.21 15.85
N LYS A 29 7.09 4.43 16.04
CA LYS A 29 7.20 5.44 14.98
C LYS A 29 8.14 5.00 13.86
N GLU A 30 9.14 4.17 14.12
CA GLU A 30 10.03 3.65 13.10
C GLU A 30 9.37 2.53 12.29
N VAL A 31 8.58 1.67 12.93
CA VAL A 31 7.71 0.71 12.24
C VAL A 31 6.78 1.42 11.27
N GLU A 32 6.10 2.49 11.71
CA GLU A 32 5.22 3.28 10.84
C GLU A 32 5.99 3.89 9.64
N LYS A 33 7.23 4.37 9.87
CA LYS A 33 8.08 4.91 8.80
C LYS A 33 8.48 3.85 7.78
N LEU A 34 8.91 2.67 8.22
CA LEU A 34 9.28 1.58 7.32
C LEU A 34 8.05 1.07 6.55
N ALA A 35 6.90 0.97 7.21
CA ALA A 35 5.64 0.65 6.54
C ALA A 35 5.26 1.71 5.48
N LYS A 36 5.53 3.00 5.74
CA LYS A 36 5.33 4.08 4.75
C LYS A 36 6.23 3.93 3.52
N LEU A 37 7.44 3.40 3.68
CA LEU A 37 8.34 3.08 2.58
C LEU A 37 7.93 1.81 1.82
N TRP A 38 6.81 1.20 2.20
CA TRP A 38 6.27 -0.01 1.60
C TRP A 38 7.11 -1.28 1.82
N CYS A 39 8.10 -1.28 2.73
CA CYS A 39 8.84 -2.48 3.14
C CYS A 39 7.90 -3.54 3.70
N THR A 40 7.99 -4.80 3.30
CA THR A 40 7.18 -5.94 3.79
C THR A 40 7.34 -6.17 5.29
N ASP A 41 6.38 -6.85 5.91
CA ASP A 41 6.43 -7.14 7.35
C ASP A 41 7.67 -7.98 7.73
N LYS A 42 8.16 -8.82 6.80
CA LYS A 42 9.38 -9.60 6.99
C LYS A 42 10.63 -8.71 7.04
N GLU A 43 10.77 -7.77 6.11
CA GLU A 43 11.88 -6.82 6.09
C GLU A 43 11.88 -5.93 7.33
N ILE A 44 10.70 -5.49 7.78
CA ILE A 44 10.56 -4.70 9.01
C ILE A 44 10.94 -5.54 10.24
N ALA A 45 10.51 -6.80 10.28
CA ALA A 45 10.83 -7.69 11.40
C ALA A 45 12.32 -8.00 11.46
N GLU A 46 12.97 -8.27 10.32
CA GLU A 46 14.42 -8.46 10.20
C GLU A 46 15.19 -7.20 10.63
N TRP A 47 14.72 -6.01 10.27
CA TRP A 47 15.33 -4.74 10.68
C TRP A 47 15.42 -4.59 12.20
N PHE A 48 14.38 -4.98 12.93
CA PHE A 48 14.37 -4.97 14.39
C PHE A 48 14.86 -6.29 15.02
N GLY A 49 15.17 -7.29 14.20
CA GLY A 49 15.56 -8.64 14.61
C GLY A 49 14.46 -9.37 15.40
N ILE A 50 13.19 -9.11 15.16
CA ILE A 50 12.07 -9.80 15.81
C ILE A 50 11.42 -10.78 14.83
N ASP A 51 10.57 -11.68 15.34
CA ASP A 51 9.73 -12.51 14.48
C ASP A 51 8.61 -11.69 13.83
N ALA A 52 8.20 -12.07 12.61
CA ALA A 52 7.16 -11.36 11.86
C ALA A 52 5.79 -11.42 12.55
N ASN A 53 5.47 -12.50 13.26
CA ASN A 53 4.21 -12.57 14.02
C ASN A 53 4.26 -11.63 15.24
N THR A 54 5.42 -11.54 15.89
CA THR A 54 5.63 -10.58 16.98
C THR A 54 5.43 -9.14 16.50
N LEU A 55 5.94 -8.81 15.30
CA LEU A 55 5.72 -7.50 14.68
C LEU A 55 4.22 -7.24 14.44
N LYS A 56 3.52 -8.18 13.78
CA LYS A 56 2.10 -8.04 13.46
C LYS A 56 1.22 -7.90 14.69
N TYR A 57 1.49 -8.67 15.74
CA TYR A 57 0.72 -8.67 16.98
C TYR A 57 0.85 -7.34 17.75
N ASN A 58 2.07 -6.80 17.86
CA ASN A 58 2.33 -5.61 18.68
C ASN A 58 2.18 -4.29 17.92
N PHE A 59 2.28 -4.29 16.58
CA PHE A 59 2.36 -3.06 15.79
C PHE A 59 1.39 -3.03 14.59
N SER A 60 0.28 -3.78 14.64
CA SER A 60 -0.75 -3.82 13.59
C SER A 60 -1.22 -2.42 13.17
N ASP A 61 -1.48 -1.55 14.14
CA ASP A 61 -2.03 -0.22 13.91
C ASP A 61 -1.00 0.69 13.22
N ASN A 62 0.26 0.57 13.62
CA ASN A 62 1.37 1.32 13.03
C ASN A 62 1.64 0.88 11.60
N LEU A 63 1.57 -0.42 11.34
CA LEU A 63 1.66 -0.98 10.00
C LEU A 63 0.50 -0.46 9.14
N LEU A 64 -0.74 -0.62 9.60
CA LEU A 64 -1.94 -0.18 8.87
C LEU A 64 -1.89 1.32 8.55
N LYS A 65 -1.57 2.15 9.54
CA LYS A 65 -1.43 3.60 9.39
C LYS A 65 -0.34 3.96 8.38
N GLY A 66 0.82 3.30 8.45
CA GLY A 66 1.92 3.52 7.52
C GLY A 66 1.54 3.18 6.09
N ARG A 67 0.96 1.99 5.85
CA ARG A 67 0.49 1.56 4.52
C ARG A 67 -0.61 2.45 3.99
N GLY A 68 -1.56 2.83 4.84
CA GLY A 68 -2.65 3.74 4.49
C GLY A 68 -2.12 5.08 3.98
N ALA A 69 -1.15 5.65 4.67
CA ALA A 69 -0.51 6.91 4.26
C ALA A 69 0.17 6.80 2.89
N THR A 70 0.84 5.69 2.59
CA THR A 70 1.47 5.48 1.27
C THR A 70 0.43 5.31 0.17
N LYS A 71 -0.62 4.51 0.40
CA LYS A 71 -1.74 4.36 -0.56
C LYS A 71 -2.38 5.71 -0.88
N GLN A 72 -2.63 6.53 0.14
CA GLN A 72 -3.18 7.87 -0.05
C GLN A 72 -2.22 8.77 -0.84
N SER A 73 -0.93 8.74 -0.52
CA SER A 73 0.08 9.56 -1.20
C SER A 73 0.25 9.16 -2.67
N LEU A 74 0.29 7.86 -2.95
CA LEU A 74 0.32 7.33 -4.32
C LEU A 74 -0.94 7.74 -5.09
N ARG A 75 -2.13 7.61 -4.48
CA ARG A 75 -3.39 8.01 -5.12
C ARG A 75 -3.41 9.50 -5.45
N LYS A 76 -2.94 10.36 -4.54
CA LYS A 76 -2.81 11.80 -4.79
C LYS A 76 -1.88 12.09 -5.98
N ALA A 77 -0.74 11.38 -6.05
CA ALA A 77 0.20 11.53 -7.16
C ALA A 77 -0.38 11.06 -8.50
N GLN A 78 -1.09 9.93 -8.51
CA GLN A 78 -1.77 9.41 -9.70
C GLN A 78 -2.86 10.38 -10.20
N LEU A 79 -3.69 10.90 -9.29
CA LEU A 79 -4.72 11.88 -9.62
C LEU A 79 -4.12 13.17 -10.18
N LYS A 80 -3.07 13.69 -9.53
CA LYS A 80 -2.37 14.88 -10.01
C LYS A 80 -1.84 14.67 -11.44
N ASN A 81 -1.12 13.57 -11.68
CA ASN A 81 -0.55 13.24 -12.99
C ASN A 81 -1.65 13.10 -14.06
N ALA A 82 -2.79 12.46 -13.72
CA ALA A 82 -3.93 12.36 -14.63
C ALA A 82 -4.53 13.73 -14.98
N LEU A 83 -4.66 14.63 -14.00
CA LEU A 83 -5.19 15.99 -14.20
C LEU A 83 -4.23 16.90 -14.98
N GLU A 84 -2.92 16.64 -14.90
CA GLU A 84 -1.89 17.36 -15.67
C GLU A 84 -1.83 16.92 -17.15
N GLY A 85 -2.70 16.00 -17.59
CA GLY A 85 -2.85 15.61 -18.99
C GLY A 85 -2.26 14.26 -19.36
N ASN A 86 -1.86 13.44 -18.38
CA ASN A 86 -1.42 12.07 -18.67
C ASN A 86 -2.61 11.18 -19.06
N THR A 87 -2.83 11.03 -20.38
CA THR A 87 -3.95 10.27 -20.94
C THR A 87 -3.99 8.81 -20.48
N VAL A 88 -2.82 8.17 -20.33
CA VAL A 88 -2.74 6.78 -19.85
C VAL A 88 -3.26 6.66 -18.42
N MET A 89 -2.94 7.63 -17.55
CA MET A 89 -3.50 7.68 -16.19
C MET A 89 -4.96 8.05 -16.13
N GLN A 90 -5.44 8.90 -17.05
CA GLN A 90 -6.88 9.16 -17.16
C GLN A 90 -7.64 7.89 -17.55
N ILE A 91 -7.17 7.14 -18.55
CA ILE A 91 -7.78 5.87 -18.97
C ILE A 91 -7.71 4.85 -17.83
N TRP A 92 -6.54 4.69 -17.20
CA TRP A 92 -6.36 3.73 -16.11
C TRP A 92 -7.28 4.03 -14.92
N LEU A 93 -7.32 5.28 -14.45
CA LEU A 93 -8.21 5.69 -13.36
C LEU A 93 -9.69 5.65 -13.77
N GLY A 94 -10.01 5.96 -15.03
CA GLY A 94 -11.37 5.82 -15.57
C GLY A 94 -11.88 4.38 -15.46
N LYS A 95 -11.04 3.41 -15.80
CA LYS A 95 -11.39 1.99 -15.62
C LYS A 95 -11.47 1.60 -14.14
N GLN A 96 -10.44 1.92 -13.36
CA GLN A 96 -10.33 1.43 -11.98
C GLN A 96 -11.27 2.13 -10.98
N MET A 97 -11.56 3.42 -11.16
CA MET A 97 -12.38 4.21 -10.23
C MET A 97 -13.78 4.50 -10.76
N LEU A 98 -13.99 4.56 -12.07
CA LEU A 98 -15.28 4.91 -12.68
C LEU A 98 -15.97 3.72 -13.36
N GLY A 99 -15.34 2.53 -13.38
CA GLY A 99 -15.92 1.34 -13.99
C GLY A 99 -16.03 1.40 -15.51
N GLN A 100 -15.26 2.28 -16.16
CA GLN A 100 -15.22 2.33 -17.62
C GLN A 100 -14.66 1.02 -18.19
N SER A 101 -15.21 0.58 -19.32
CA SER A 101 -14.78 -0.63 -20.03
C SER A 101 -14.54 -0.29 -21.49
N ASP A 102 -13.49 -0.87 -22.08
CA ASP A 102 -13.26 -0.79 -23.54
C ASP A 102 -14.10 -1.82 -24.29
N GLN A 103 -14.67 -2.80 -23.58
CA GLN A 103 -15.56 -3.79 -24.15
C GLN A 103 -17.00 -3.36 -23.86
N PRO A 104 -17.83 -3.08 -24.90
CA PRO A 104 -19.26 -2.93 -24.70
C PRO A 104 -19.80 -4.24 -24.13
N VAL A 105 -20.70 -4.13 -23.14
CA VAL A 105 -21.44 -5.29 -22.61
C VAL A 105 -22.16 -5.94 -23.80
N ARG A 106 -21.73 -7.13 -24.20
CA ARG A 106 -22.42 -7.93 -25.19
C ARG A 106 -23.73 -8.41 -24.56
N ASP A 107 -24.84 -7.88 -25.06
CA ASP A 107 -26.22 -8.26 -24.73
C ASP A 107 -26.56 -9.69 -25.20
N GLU A 108 -25.58 -10.59 -25.33
CA GLU A 108 -25.76 -11.97 -25.83
C GLU A 108 -26.41 -12.88 -24.78
N ASP A 109 -26.53 -12.43 -23.51
CA ASP A 109 -27.30 -13.07 -22.43
C ASP A 109 -28.71 -12.48 -22.25
N ARG A 110 -29.14 -11.54 -23.09
CA ARG A 110 -30.59 -11.31 -23.28
C ARG A 110 -31.10 -12.42 -24.17
N ASN A 111 -31.32 -13.59 -23.58
CA ASN A 111 -32.14 -14.63 -24.18
C ASN A 111 -33.33 -13.95 -24.88
N ILE A 112 -33.31 -13.95 -26.21
CA ILE A 112 -34.49 -13.59 -26.99
C ILE A 112 -35.54 -14.60 -26.51
N LEU A 113 -36.63 -14.08 -25.93
CA LEU A 113 -37.65 -14.86 -25.25
C LEU A 113 -37.96 -16.12 -26.08
N PRO A 114 -38.08 -17.32 -25.46
CA PRO A 114 -38.41 -18.54 -26.16
C PRO A 114 -39.85 -18.45 -26.65
N TRP A 115 -40.05 -17.85 -27.81
CA TRP A 115 -41.34 -17.83 -28.47
C TRP A 115 -41.36 -18.95 -29.51
N ASN A 116 -41.90 -20.09 -29.06
CA ASN A 116 -42.54 -21.14 -29.84
C ASN A 116 -41.68 -21.96 -30.81
N ASP A 117 -40.57 -22.54 -30.34
CA ASP A 117 -40.05 -23.77 -30.96
C ASP A 117 -40.95 -25.00 -30.65
N ASP A 118 -41.96 -24.86 -29.79
CA ASP A 118 -42.98 -25.89 -29.48
C ASP A 118 -44.18 -25.89 -30.45
N LEU A 119 -44.00 -25.55 -31.73
CA LEU A 119 -45.01 -25.82 -32.76
C LEU A 119 -44.71 -27.14 -33.48
N ASP A 120 -44.81 -28.23 -32.73
CA ASP A 120 -45.04 -29.55 -33.31
C ASP A 120 -46.53 -29.67 -33.71
N LEU A 121 -46.84 -29.35 -34.97
CA LEU A 121 -48.06 -29.75 -35.69
C LEU A 121 -47.73 -30.27 -37.09
#